data_AF-A0AAD8UHC6-F1
#
_entry.id   AF-A0AAD8UHC6-F1
#
_cell.length_a   1.000
_cell.length_b   1.000
_cell.length_c   1.000
_cell.angle_alpha   90.00
_cell.angle_beta   90.00
_cell.angle_gamma   90.00
#
_symmetry.space_group_name_H-M   'P 1'
#
loop_
_entity.id
_entity.type
_entity.pdbx_description
1 polymer ?
#
loop_
_entity_poly.entity_id
_entity_poly.type
_entity_poly.pdbx_seq_one_letter_code
_entity_poly.pdbx_strand_id
1 'polypeptide(L)'
;MRAFTVAAALLIAGAQAAPALESRQVVYGCYFSGDGINNQYVSVGHDIDVTDASGNTRNLDCGTTSQQLVPNVFAKCTVDKKQPAGITANESDKNAINCPVSKSKADC
;
A
#
# COMPACT_ATOMS: atom_id res chain seq x y z
N MET A 1 11.54 -69.16 28.07
CA MET A 1 10.10 -68.94 27.78
C MET A 1 9.63 -67.71 28.54
N ARG A 2 8.81 -66.87 27.87
CA ARG A 2 7.98 -65.74 28.38
C ARG A 2 8.78 -64.44 28.63
N ALA A 3 8.78 -63.51 27.67
CA ALA A 3 7.79 -62.41 27.45
C ALA A 3 7.95 -61.32 28.55
N PHE A 4 7.96 -60.02 28.28
CA PHE A 4 7.08 -59.26 27.40
C PHE A 4 7.76 -58.00 26.84
N THR A 5 7.53 -57.77 25.56
CA THR A 5 7.70 -56.52 24.81
C THR A 5 6.97 -55.36 25.49
N VAL A 6 7.64 -54.21 25.68
CA VAL A 6 6.97 -52.93 25.92
C VAL A 6 7.25 -52.05 24.71
N ALA A 7 6.27 -52.00 23.81
CA ALA A 7 6.23 -51.02 22.74
C ALA A 7 5.99 -49.64 23.35
N ALA A 8 6.95 -48.74 23.22
CA ALA A 8 6.75 -47.33 23.51
C ALA A 8 5.83 -46.76 22.42
N ALA A 9 4.56 -46.57 22.75
CA ALA A 9 3.61 -45.89 21.88
C ALA A 9 4.06 -44.43 21.69
N LEU A 10 4.50 -44.07 20.49
CA LEU A 10 4.66 -42.66 20.09
C LEU A 10 3.26 -42.02 20.09
N LEU A 11 2.96 -41.26 21.15
CA LEU A 11 1.85 -40.33 21.17
C LEU A 11 2.20 -39.14 20.28
N ILE A 12 1.99 -39.28 18.97
CA ILE A 12 1.89 -38.14 18.05
C ILE A 12 0.50 -37.55 18.26
N ALA A 13 0.29 -36.89 19.40
CA ALA A 13 -0.86 -36.03 19.59
C ALA A 13 -0.65 -34.84 18.65
N GLY A 14 -1.42 -34.81 17.57
CA GLY A 14 -1.33 -33.80 16.53
C GLY A 14 -1.38 -32.40 17.15
N ALA A 15 -0.26 -31.69 17.06
CA ALA A 15 -0.32 -30.26 16.91
C ALA A 15 -1.11 -30.03 15.62
N GLN A 16 -2.43 -29.85 15.76
CA GLN A 16 -3.22 -29.15 14.78
C GLN A 16 -2.55 -27.78 14.66
N ALA A 17 -1.61 -27.67 13.74
CA ALA A 17 -1.17 -26.40 13.21
C ALA A 17 -2.45 -25.78 12.67
N ALA A 18 -3.11 -24.98 13.51
CA ALA A 18 -4.14 -24.08 13.04
C ALA A 18 -3.51 -23.42 11.81
N PRO A 19 -4.17 -23.45 10.64
CA PRO A 19 -3.62 -22.80 9.47
C PRO A 19 -3.29 -21.40 9.93
N ALA A 20 -2.00 -21.04 9.91
CA ALA A 20 -1.59 -19.69 10.17
C ALA A 20 -2.36 -18.91 9.13
N LEU A 21 -3.40 -18.22 9.57
CA LEU A 21 -4.19 -17.35 8.73
C LEU A 21 -3.17 -16.29 8.36
N GLU A 22 -2.49 -16.50 7.22
CA GLU A 22 -1.62 -15.50 6.62
C GLU A 22 -2.57 -14.35 6.32
N SER A 23 -2.74 -13.48 7.31
CA SER A 23 -3.31 -12.17 7.15
C SER A 23 -2.30 -11.44 6.29
N ARG A 24 -2.39 -11.69 4.97
CA ARG A 24 -1.72 -10.88 3.97
C ARG A 24 -2.30 -9.50 4.15
N GLN A 25 -1.61 -8.69 4.95
CA GLN A 25 -1.95 -7.29 5.12
C GLN A 25 -1.89 -6.67 3.74
N VAL A 26 -3.05 -6.32 3.18
CA VAL A 26 -3.11 -5.62 1.90
C VAL A 26 -2.56 -4.23 2.14
N VAL A 27 -1.37 -3.97 1.59
CA VAL A 27 -0.76 -2.64 1.64
C VAL A 27 -1.28 -1.85 0.45
N TYR A 28 -2.03 -0.77 0.71
CA TYR A 28 -2.44 0.18 -0.31
C TYR A 28 -1.37 1.25 -0.54
N GLY A 29 -1.42 1.93 -1.69
CA GLY A 29 -0.49 3.01 -1.99
C GLY A 29 -0.98 4.01 -3.03
N CYS A 30 -0.13 4.98 -3.33
CA CYS A 30 -0.40 6.07 -4.26
C CYS A 30 0.82 6.28 -5.17
N TYR A 31 0.58 6.39 -6.47
CA TYR A 31 1.60 6.75 -7.46
C TYR A 31 1.38 8.20 -7.90
N PHE A 32 2.37 9.05 -7.65
CA PHE A 32 2.34 10.46 -8.03
C PHE A 32 3.08 10.67 -9.34
N SER A 33 2.42 11.31 -10.30
CA SER A 33 3.02 11.62 -11.60
C SER A 33 2.57 12.99 -12.11
N GLY A 34 3.49 13.74 -12.71
CA GLY A 34 3.24 15.07 -13.25
C GLY A 34 4.25 16.09 -12.73
N ASP A 35 4.36 17.22 -13.42
CA ASP A 35 5.28 18.31 -13.07
C ASP A 35 6.75 17.88 -12.82
N GLY A 36 7.25 16.92 -13.61
CA GLY A 36 8.61 16.37 -13.47
C GLY A 36 8.74 15.22 -12.47
N ILE A 37 7.72 14.94 -11.68
CA ILE A 37 7.66 13.77 -10.79
C ILE A 37 7.23 12.56 -11.61
N ASN A 38 8.04 11.50 -11.61
CA ASN A 38 7.82 10.32 -12.43
C ASN A 38 7.47 9.08 -11.59
N ASN A 39 6.17 8.75 -11.56
CA ASN A 39 5.61 7.55 -10.94
C ASN A 39 6.13 7.29 -9.51
N GLN A 40 6.21 8.35 -8.71
CA GLN A 40 6.72 8.29 -7.36
C GLN A 40 5.71 7.56 -6.46
N TYR A 41 6.10 6.39 -5.96
CA TYR A 41 5.26 5.60 -5.07
C TYR A 41 5.37 6.07 -3.62
N VAL A 42 4.22 6.13 -2.94
CA VAL A 42 4.10 6.38 -1.50
C VAL A 42 3.11 5.37 -0.92
N SER A 43 3.56 4.59 0.06
CA SER A 43 2.69 3.66 0.79
C SER A 43 1.66 4.42 1.60
N VAL A 44 0.47 3.84 1.78
CA VAL A 44 -0.58 4.47 2.59
C VAL A 44 -0.11 4.75 4.03
N GLY A 45 -0.55 5.87 4.59
CA GLY A 45 -0.13 6.37 5.90
C GLY A 45 1.22 7.10 5.91
N HIS A 46 1.81 7.37 4.75
CA HIS A 46 3.09 8.07 4.62
C HIS A 46 2.98 9.27 3.69
N ASP A 47 3.92 10.20 3.87
CA ASP A 47 4.16 11.33 3.00
C ASP A 47 5.66 11.50 2.72
N ILE A 48 5.97 12.19 1.63
CA ILE A 48 7.32 12.52 1.22
C ILE A 48 7.36 13.93 0.62
N ASP A 49 8.52 14.56 0.71
CA ASP A 49 8.80 15.80 -0.02
C ASP A 49 9.68 15.48 -1.23
N VAL A 50 9.27 15.97 -2.39
CA VAL A 50 10.03 15.82 -3.65
C VAL A 50 10.18 17.15 -4.36
N THR A 51 11.23 17.29 -5.16
CA THR A 51 11.45 18.48 -5.99
C THR A 51 10.76 18.31 -7.34
N ASP A 52 9.95 19.29 -7.75
CA ASP A 52 9.33 19.35 -9.08
C ASP A 52 10.33 19.80 -10.18
N ALA A 53 9.88 19.80 -11.43
CA ALA A 53 10.67 20.25 -12.58
C ALA A 53 11.17 21.70 -12.48
N SER A 54 10.46 22.55 -11.72
CA SER A 54 10.76 23.97 -11.52
C SER A 54 11.64 24.21 -10.28
N GLY A 55 12.04 23.16 -9.56
CA GLY A 55 12.86 23.27 -8.36
C GLY A 55 12.09 23.54 -7.07
N ASN A 56 10.74 23.53 -7.09
CA ASN A 56 9.95 23.70 -5.86
C ASN A 56 9.79 22.37 -5.14
N THR A 57 9.77 22.42 -3.81
CA THR A 57 9.38 21.27 -2.99
C THR A 57 7.88 21.07 -3.01
N ARG A 58 7.45 19.86 -3.35
CA ARG A 58 6.06 19.39 -3.34
C ARG A 58 5.91 18.35 -2.25
N ASN A 59 4.88 18.48 -1.41
CA ASN A 59 4.55 17.46 -0.42
C ASN A 59 3.55 16.48 -1.04
N LEU A 60 3.93 15.20 -1.10
CA LEU A 60 3.11 14.11 -1.63
C LEU A 60 2.68 13.22 -0.48
N ASP A 61 1.38 13.18 -0.20
CA ASP A 61 0.82 12.44 0.93
C ASP A 61 -0.14 11.36 0.42
N CYS A 62 0.11 10.11 0.82
CA CYS A 62 -0.80 8.99 0.61
C CYS A 62 -1.48 8.63 1.94
N GLY A 63 -2.62 9.24 2.21
CA GLY A 63 -3.40 9.00 3.41
C GLY A 63 -4.30 7.77 3.33
N THR A 64 -4.70 7.24 4.49
CA THR A 64 -5.78 6.25 4.58
C THR A 64 -7.16 6.92 4.48
N THR A 65 -8.15 6.18 4.01
CA THR A 65 -9.53 6.66 3.91
C THR A 65 -10.53 5.52 4.03
N SER A 66 -11.69 5.79 4.63
CA SER A 66 -12.84 4.86 4.63
C SER A 66 -13.72 4.99 3.39
N GLN A 67 -13.53 6.06 2.60
CA GLN A 67 -14.23 6.29 1.33
C GLN A 67 -13.37 5.80 0.17
N GLN A 68 -13.97 5.04 -0.75
CA GLN A 68 -13.27 4.51 -1.91
C GLN A 68 -13.39 5.49 -3.08
N LEU A 69 -12.29 6.20 -3.39
CA LEU A 69 -12.16 6.97 -4.64
C LEU A 69 -12.02 6.05 -5.84
N VAL A 70 -11.31 4.93 -5.64
CA VAL A 70 -11.18 3.82 -6.58
C VAL A 70 -11.74 2.56 -5.92
N PRO A 71 -12.53 1.74 -6.62
CA PRO A 71 -13.12 0.54 -6.04
C PRO A 71 -12.08 -0.37 -5.40
N ASN A 72 -12.34 -0.80 -4.17
CA ASN A 72 -11.50 -1.71 -3.37
C ASN A 72 -10.12 -1.17 -2.97
N VAL A 73 -9.85 0.14 -3.13
CA VAL A 73 -8.61 0.78 -2.64
C VAL A 73 -8.95 1.80 -1.56
N PHE A 74 -8.42 1.60 -0.35
CA PHE A 74 -8.66 2.45 0.82
C PHE A 74 -7.53 3.46 1.04
N ALA A 75 -7.13 4.13 -0.04
CA ALA A 75 -6.13 5.18 -0.05
C ALA A 75 -6.71 6.48 -0.65
N LYS A 76 -6.24 7.60 -0.15
CA LYS A 76 -6.45 8.94 -0.72
C LYS A 76 -5.09 9.58 -0.92
N CYS A 77 -4.96 10.45 -1.90
CA CYS A 77 -3.74 11.21 -2.08
C CYS A 77 -3.97 12.71 -2.05
N THR A 78 -2.98 13.42 -1.56
CA THR A 78 -2.93 14.88 -1.64
C THR A 78 -1.56 15.32 -2.15
N VAL A 79 -1.56 16.45 -2.86
CA VAL A 79 -0.37 17.18 -3.30
C VAL A 79 -0.45 18.55 -2.64
N ASP A 80 0.53 18.89 -1.82
CA ASP A 80 0.52 20.05 -0.92
C ASP A 80 -0.78 20.15 -0.12
N LYS A 81 -1.20 19.03 0.48
CA LYS A 81 -2.42 18.92 1.30
C LYS A 81 -3.72 19.18 0.53
N LYS A 82 -3.70 19.25 -0.79
CA LYS A 82 -4.88 19.38 -1.66
C LYS A 82 -5.10 18.12 -2.47
N GLN A 83 -6.35 17.65 -2.54
CA GLN A 83 -6.70 16.51 -3.38
C GLN A 83 -6.56 16.91 -4.86
N PRO A 84 -5.74 16.20 -5.65
CA PRO A 84 -5.66 16.45 -7.08
C PRO A 84 -6.94 16.01 -7.80
N ALA A 85 -7.24 16.63 -8.93
CA ALA A 85 -8.28 16.16 -9.84
C ALA A 85 -7.76 14.97 -10.67
N GLY A 86 -8.67 14.14 -11.18
CA GLY A 86 -8.32 13.05 -12.11
C GLY A 86 -7.63 11.84 -11.48
N ILE A 87 -7.88 11.57 -10.19
CA ILE A 87 -7.42 10.33 -9.53
C ILE A 87 -8.04 9.12 -10.24
N THR A 88 -7.21 8.12 -10.57
CA THR A 88 -7.64 6.88 -11.23
C THR A 88 -7.04 5.65 -10.55
N ALA A 89 -7.50 4.46 -10.92
CA ALA A 89 -6.85 3.22 -10.52
C ALA A 89 -5.47 3.11 -11.20
N ASN A 90 -4.47 2.55 -10.51
CA ASN A 90 -3.23 2.17 -11.18
C ASN A 90 -3.45 0.87 -11.97
N GLU A 91 -3.02 0.86 -13.23
CA GLU A 91 -3.24 -0.28 -14.13
C GLU A 91 -2.36 -1.50 -13.78
N SER A 92 -1.18 -1.25 -13.20
CA SER A 92 -0.19 -2.28 -12.85
C SER A 92 -0.30 -2.72 -11.38
N ASP A 93 -0.87 -1.89 -10.52
CA ASP A 93 -1.03 -2.14 -9.08
C ASP A 93 -2.48 -1.92 -8.64
N LYS A 94 -3.21 -3.04 -8.53
CA LYS A 94 -4.63 -3.04 -8.12
C LYS A 94 -4.89 -2.50 -6.70
N ASN A 95 -3.85 -2.37 -5.87
CA ASN A 95 -3.96 -1.84 -4.51
C ASN A 95 -3.54 -0.37 -4.44
N ALA A 96 -3.27 0.27 -5.58
CA ALA A 96 -2.83 1.65 -5.63
C ALA A 96 -3.69 2.53 -6.53
N ILE A 97 -3.66 3.82 -6.23
CA ILE A 97 -4.28 4.86 -7.05
C ILE A 97 -3.20 5.69 -7.75
N ASN A 98 -3.53 6.21 -8.93
CA ASN A 98 -2.75 7.22 -9.62
C ASN A 98 -3.19 8.61 -9.20
N CYS A 99 -2.22 9.44 -8.85
CA CYS A 99 -2.38 10.76 -8.26
C CYS A 99 -1.68 11.81 -9.14
N PRO A 100 -2.44 12.54 -9.97
CA PRO A 100 -1.86 13.55 -10.83
C PRO A 100 -1.26 14.71 -10.02
N VAL A 101 -0.06 15.15 -10.41
CA VAL A 101 0.57 16.37 -9.91
C VAL A 101 0.42 17.45 -10.98
N SER A 102 -0.39 18.47 -10.67
CA SER A 102 -0.49 19.66 -11.51
C SER A 102 0.68 20.60 -11.26
N LYS A 103 1.04 21.39 -12.28
CA LYS A 103 2.04 22.45 -12.14
C LYS A 103 1.66 23.41 -11.01
N SER A 104 2.66 23.80 -10.22
CA SER A 104 2.54 24.88 -9.24
C SER A 104 1.96 26.13 -9.92
N LYS A 105 0.87 26.70 -9.39
CA LYS A 105 0.14 27.85 -9.96
C LYS A 105 0.91 29.19 -9.89
N ALA A 106 2.23 29.14 -9.71
CA ALA A 106 3.08 30.32 -9.60
C ALA A 106 3.33 31.02 -10.94
N ASP A 107 2.93 30.41 -12.07
CA ASP A 107 3.14 30.93 -13.44
C ASP A 107 1.82 31.16 -14.21
N CYS A 108 0.90 31.93 -13.65
CA CYS A 108 -0.26 32.48 -14.39
C CYS A 108 -0.47 33.95 -14.07
#